data_AF-A0A2X3I4Z1-F1
#
_entry.id   AF-A0A2X3I4Z1-F1
#
_cell.length_a   1.000
_cell.length_b   1.000
_cell.length_c   1.000
_cell.angle_alpha   90.00
_cell.angle_beta   90.00
_cell.angle_gamma   90.00
#
_symmetry.space_group_name_H-M   'P 1'
#
loop_
_entity.id
_entity.type
_entity.pdbx_description
1 polymer ?
#
loop_
_entity_poly.entity_id
_entity_poly.type
_entity_poly.pdbx_seq_one_letter_code
_entity_poly.pdbx_strand_id
1 'polypeptide(L)'
;MKKITSVCPYCGAGCKLKLVVDNNKIIRAEAADGVTNQNQLCLKGYYGWDFLNDTQLLTPRLKQPMIRYQKGGPSRRSAGRRRFAIPPASSGRSKRSMARAPS
;
A
#
# COMPACT_ATOMS: atom_id res chain seq x y z
N MET A 1 12.10 8.65 -23.19
CA MET A 1 11.03 9.43 -22.54
C MET A 1 9.62 9.11 -23.05
N LYS A 2 8.79 8.51 -22.19
CA LYS A 2 7.35 8.27 -22.42
C LYS A 2 6.52 9.10 -21.44
N LYS A 3 5.37 9.62 -21.85
CA LYS A 3 4.43 10.31 -20.95
C LYS A 3 3.20 9.44 -20.76
N ILE A 4 2.88 9.11 -19.52
CA ILE A 4 1.73 8.25 -19.16
C ILE A 4 0.75 9.09 -18.36
N THR A 5 -0.48 9.24 -18.87
CA THR A 5 -1.55 9.93 -18.14
C THR A 5 -2.11 9.01 -17.07
N SER A 6 -2.23 9.53 -15.85
CA SER A 6 -2.80 8.84 -14.69
C SER A 6 -3.57 9.81 -13.80
N VAL A 7 -4.08 9.31 -12.68
CA VAL A 7 -4.83 10.08 -11.68
C VAL A 7 -4.01 10.19 -10.39
N CYS A 8 -4.04 11.37 -9.77
CA CYS A 8 -3.36 11.65 -8.52
C CYS A 8 -3.90 10.76 -7.37
N PRO A 9 -3.05 10.00 -6.66
CA PRO A 9 -3.50 9.07 -5.60
C PRO A 9 -3.67 9.74 -4.22
N TYR A 10 -3.60 11.06 -4.14
CA TYR A 10 -3.49 11.75 -2.84
C TYR A 10 -4.83 12.10 -2.18
N CYS A 11 -5.71 12.81 -2.88
CA CYS A 11 -6.98 13.26 -2.34
C CYS A 11 -8.11 12.95 -3.32
N GLY A 12 -9.36 13.06 -2.85
CA GLY A 12 -10.55 12.78 -3.65
C GLY A 12 -10.82 13.76 -4.80
N ALA A 13 -9.97 14.76 -5.03
CA ALA A 13 -10.13 15.71 -6.13
C ALA A 13 -9.93 15.06 -7.52
N GLY A 14 -9.22 13.92 -7.59
CA GLY A 14 -9.08 13.16 -8.83
C GLY A 14 -8.32 13.89 -9.95
N CYS A 15 -7.33 14.73 -9.59
CA CYS A 15 -6.55 15.49 -10.56
C CYS A 15 -5.84 14.57 -11.58
N LYS A 16 -5.89 14.92 -12.87
CA LYS A 16 -5.13 14.20 -13.91
C LYS A 16 -3.69 14.71 -13.95
N LEU A 17 -2.74 13.79 -14.07
CA LEU A 17 -1.33 14.08 -14.17
C LEU A 17 -0.67 13.22 -15.25
N LYS A 18 0.41 13.73 -15.84
CA LYS A 18 1.27 13.03 -16.80
C LYS A 18 2.56 12.64 -16.07
N LEU A 19 2.77 11.35 -15.88
CA LEU A 19 4.03 10.81 -15.39
C LEU A 19 5.01 10.73 -16.55
N VAL A 20 6.14 11.43 -16.43
CA VAL A 20 7.24 11.33 -17.39
C VAL A 20 8.12 10.17 -16.94
N VAL A 21 8.21 9.16 -17.79
CA VAL A 21 8.93 7.90 -17.55
C VAL A 21 10.14 7.82 -18.46
N ASP A 22 11.28 7.51 -17.87
CA ASP A 22 12.52 7.24 -18.58
C ASP A 22 13.23 6.05 -17.95
N ASN A 23 13.75 5.14 -18.77
CA ASN A 23 14.39 3.89 -18.31
C ASN A 23 13.57 3.10 -17.26
N ASN A 24 12.25 2.99 -17.49
CA ASN A 24 11.27 2.36 -16.59
C ASN A 24 11.18 2.98 -15.18
N LYS A 25 11.70 4.20 -14.99
CA LYS A 25 11.56 4.97 -13.76
C LYS A 25 10.79 6.25 -14.03
N ILE A 26 10.00 6.68 -13.07
CA ILE A 26 9.34 7.98 -13.13
C ILE A 26 10.40 9.02 -12.73
N ILE A 27 10.51 10.07 -13.54
CA ILE A 27 11.50 11.16 -13.33
C ILE A 27 10.85 12.49 -12.96
N ARG A 28 9.57 12.69 -13.32
CA ARG A 28 8.75 13.84 -12.89
C ARG A 28 7.28 13.62 -13.19
N ALA A 29 6.44 14.38 -12.49
CA ALA A 29 5.03 14.53 -12.80
C ALA A 29 4.76 15.92 -13.40
N GLU A 30 3.93 15.98 -14.43
CA GLU A 30 3.39 17.20 -15.01
C GLU A 30 1.88 17.23 -14.82
N ALA A 31 1.30 18.42 -14.74
CA ALA A 31 -0.14 18.55 -14.76
C ALA A 31 -0.70 18.13 -16.13
N ALA A 32 -1.83 17.42 -16.10
CA ALA A 32 -2.57 17.06 -17.30
C ALA A 32 -3.93 17.76 -17.31
N ASP A 33 -4.52 17.81 -18.49
CA ASP A 33 -5.81 18.48 -18.68
C ASP A 33 -6.93 17.56 -18.19
N GLY A 34 -7.35 17.81 -16.96
CA GLY A 34 -8.45 17.12 -16.30
C GLY A 34 -9.53 18.09 -15.92
N VAL A 35 -10.78 17.61 -15.95
CA VAL A 35 -11.98 18.40 -15.61
C VAL A 35 -11.83 19.10 -14.26
N THR A 36 -11.21 18.44 -13.29
CA THR A 36 -11.08 18.94 -11.92
C THR A 36 -9.87 19.83 -11.69
N ASN A 37 -8.83 19.71 -12.51
CA ASN A 37 -7.53 20.34 -12.22
C ASN A 37 -6.99 21.24 -13.32
N GLN A 38 -7.52 21.20 -14.55
CA GLN A 38 -7.27 22.16 -15.63
C GLN A 38 -5.78 22.54 -15.79
N ASN A 39 -4.91 21.54 -15.96
CA ASN A 39 -3.44 21.72 -16.05
C ASN A 39 -2.77 22.30 -14.79
N GLN A 40 -3.40 22.24 -13.63
CA GLN A 40 -2.82 22.59 -12.34
C GLN A 40 -2.67 21.35 -11.45
N LEU A 41 -1.65 21.36 -10.59
CA LEU A 41 -1.46 20.37 -9.52
C LEU A 41 -0.99 21.08 -8.26
N CYS A 42 -1.33 20.55 -7.09
CA CYS A 42 -0.74 21.00 -5.83
C CYS A 42 0.66 20.39 -5.63
N LEU A 43 1.36 20.80 -4.57
CA LEU A 43 2.67 20.25 -4.17
C LEU A 43 2.70 18.72 -4.13
N LYS A 44 1.65 18.09 -3.58
CA LYS A 44 1.55 16.63 -3.50
C LYS A 44 1.53 15.99 -4.90
N GLY A 45 0.80 16.57 -5.85
CA GLY A 45 0.74 16.06 -7.22
C GLY A 45 2.06 16.23 -7.99
N TYR A 46 2.76 17.34 -7.79
CA TYR A 46 4.01 17.64 -8.50
C TYR A 46 5.21 16.84 -7.99
N TYR A 47 5.35 16.67 -6.67
CA TYR A 47 6.55 16.08 -6.06
C TYR A 47 6.31 14.69 -5.45
N GLY A 48 5.06 14.34 -5.20
CA GLY A 48 4.68 13.13 -4.49
C GLY A 48 4.72 11.83 -5.31
N TRP A 49 5.56 11.71 -6.33
CA TRP A 49 5.69 10.48 -7.12
C TRP A 49 6.93 9.67 -6.75
N ASP A 50 7.90 10.28 -6.06
CA ASP A 50 9.23 9.71 -5.84
C ASP A 50 9.23 8.47 -4.92
N PHE A 51 8.21 8.32 -4.05
CA PHE A 51 8.07 7.14 -3.18
C PHE A 51 7.97 5.81 -3.95
N LEU A 52 7.65 5.85 -5.25
CA LEU A 52 7.62 4.67 -6.12
C LEU A 52 9.01 4.09 -6.36
N ASN A 53 10.06 4.92 -6.25
CA ASN A 53 11.45 4.55 -6.48
C ASN A 53 12.16 3.97 -5.24
N ASP A 54 11.43 3.65 -4.17
CA ASP A 54 11.97 3.06 -2.92
C ASP A 54 13.11 3.90 -2.30
N THR A 55 12.82 5.18 -2.05
CA THR A 55 13.79 6.17 -1.52
C THR A 55 14.27 5.87 -0.10
N GLN A 56 13.56 4.99 0.64
CA GLN A 56 13.89 4.59 2.02
C GLN A 56 14.02 5.76 3.03
N LEU A 57 13.49 6.94 2.70
CA LEU A 57 13.54 8.12 3.59
C LEU A 57 12.80 7.89 4.92
N LEU A 58 11.67 7.18 4.90
CA LEU A 58 10.87 6.86 6.09
C LEU A 58 10.78 5.36 6.33
N THR A 59 10.31 4.61 5.33
CA THR A 59 10.18 3.16 5.40
C THR A 59 10.51 2.53 4.04
N PRO A 60 11.14 1.34 4.01
CA PRO A 60 11.40 0.62 2.77
C PRO A 60 10.10 0.09 2.15
N ARG A 61 10.03 0.07 0.82
CA ARG A 61 8.91 -0.54 0.09
C ARG A 61 8.82 -2.04 0.40
N LEU A 62 7.60 -2.52 0.62
CA LEU A 62 7.32 -3.95 0.73
C LEU A 62 7.49 -4.63 -0.63
N LYS A 63 8.46 -5.55 -0.73
CA LYS A 63 8.81 -6.28 -1.97
C LYS A 63 8.24 -7.71 -2.02
N GLN A 64 7.74 -8.21 -0.90
CA GLN A 64 7.27 -9.59 -0.77
C GLN A 64 6.16 -9.68 0.27
N PRO A 65 5.30 -10.70 0.18
CA PRO A 65 4.30 -10.95 1.20
C PRO A 65 4.94 -11.38 2.53
N MET A 66 4.34 -10.94 3.65
CA MET A 66 4.80 -11.24 5.00
C MET A 66 3.63 -11.75 5.84
N ILE A 67 3.89 -12.75 6.68
CA ILE A 67 2.91 -13.34 7.60
C ILE A 67 3.48 -13.34 9.01
N ARG A 68 2.63 -13.01 9.98
CA ARG A 68 2.90 -13.17 11.41
C ARG A 68 2.14 -14.41 11.92
N TYR A 69 2.87 -15.43 12.34
CA TYR A 69 2.28 -16.72 12.76
C TYR A 69 1.80 -16.73 14.22
N GLN A 70 2.43 -15.94 15.09
CA GLN A 70 2.11 -15.86 16.52
C GLN A 70 1.92 -14.40 16.92
N LYS A 71 0.91 -14.12 17.76
CA LYS A 71 0.65 -12.78 18.28
C LYS A 71 1.87 -12.31 19.10
N GLY A 72 2.39 -11.12 18.80
CA GLY A 72 3.60 -10.58 19.42
C GLY A 72 4.92 -11.02 18.77
N GLY A 73 4.91 -12.00 17.86
CA GLY A 73 6.11 -12.44 17.16
C GLY A 73 6.48 -11.59 15.93
N PRO A 74 7.70 -11.77 15.38
CA PRO A 74 8.15 -11.05 14.19
C PRO A 74 7.40 -11.52 12.92
N SER A 75 7.21 -10.60 11.98
CA SER A 75 6.66 -10.92 10.65
C SER A 75 7.74 -11.60 9.80
N ARG A 76 7.43 -12.76 9.21
CA ARG A 76 8.35 -13.54 8.37
C ARG A 76 7.87 -13.52 6.92
N ARG A 77 8.81 -13.62 5.97
CA ARG A 77 8.53 -13.74 4.53
C ARG A 77 7.69 -14.99 4.29
N SER A 78 6.59 -14.88 3.55
CA SER A 78 5.84 -16.07 3.11
C SER A 78 6.32 -16.52 1.74
N ALA A 79 6.67 -17.81 1.61
CA ALA A 79 6.98 -18.39 0.31
C ALA A 79 5.72 -18.32 -0.58
N GLY A 80 5.83 -17.69 -1.75
CA GLY A 80 4.72 -17.30 -2.64
C GLY A 80 3.84 -18.44 -3.21
N ARG A 81 3.91 -19.66 -2.66
CA ARG A 81 3.06 -20.81 -3.00
C ARG A 81 2.13 -21.26 -1.89
N ARG A 82 2.29 -20.81 -0.65
CA ARG A 82 1.25 -21.05 0.35
C ARG A 82 0.14 -20.07 0.01
N ARG A 83 -0.96 -20.60 -0.54
CA ARG A 83 -2.24 -19.89 -0.68
C ARG A 83 -2.48 -19.08 0.59
N PHE A 84 -3.27 -18.02 0.52
CA PHE A 84 -3.78 -17.27 1.67
C PHE A 84 -4.62 -18.14 2.65
N ALA A 85 -4.19 -19.36 2.96
CA ALA A 85 -4.50 -20.07 4.18
C ALA A 85 -3.86 -19.29 5.32
N ILE A 86 -4.49 -18.17 5.67
CA ILE A 86 -4.42 -17.63 7.01
C ILE A 86 -4.85 -18.81 7.89
N PRO A 87 -3.97 -19.38 8.75
CA PRO A 87 -4.42 -20.41 9.67
C PRO A 87 -5.63 -19.82 10.41
N PRO A 88 -6.76 -20.54 10.48
CA PRO A 88 -7.98 -20.01 11.10
C PRO A 88 -7.56 -19.41 12.42
N ALA A 89 -7.90 -18.12 12.60
CA ALA A 89 -7.58 -17.39 13.80
C ALA A 89 -7.84 -18.34 14.96
N SER A 90 -6.84 -18.54 15.82
CA SER A 90 -7.06 -19.19 17.10
C SER A 90 -8.00 -18.28 17.89
N SER A 91 -9.29 -18.28 17.54
CA SER A 91 -10.41 -17.84 18.34
C SER A 91 -10.59 -18.88 19.45
N GLY A 92 -9.50 -19.19 20.16
CA GLY A 92 -9.53 -19.69 21.51
C GLY A 92 -9.92 -18.52 22.41
N ARG A 93 -11.14 -17.99 22.22
CA ARG A 93 -11.84 -17.40 23.35
C ARG A 93 -12.04 -18.58 24.28
N SER A 94 -11.24 -18.67 25.35
CA SER A 94 -11.42 -19.70 26.36
C SER A 94 -12.89 -19.66 26.76
N LYS A 95 -13.67 -20.66 26.36
CA LYS A 95 -14.93 -20.92 27.03
C LYS A 95 -14.49 -21.33 28.44
N ARG A 96 -14.39 -20.36 29.34
CA ARG A 96 -14.36 -20.64 30.78
C ARG A 96 -15.53 -21.58 30.99
N SER A 97 -15.20 -22.78 31.43
CA SER A 97 -16.13 -23.80 31.88
C SER A 97 -17.16 -23.15 32.79
N MET A 98 -18.38 -22.96 32.29
CA MET A 98 -19.55 -22.93 33.16
C MET A 98 -19.77 -24.36 33.64
N ALA A 99 -18.92 -24.81 34.56
CA ALA A 99 -19.25 -25.90 35.44
C ALA A 99 -20.26 -25.32 36.43
N ARG A 100 -21.52 -25.73 36.28
CA ARG A 100 -22.58 -25.52 37.27
C ARG A 100 -22.07 -26.02 38.62
N ALA A 101 -22.14 -25.17 39.65
CA ALA A 101 -22.02 -25.63 41.03
C ALA A 101 -23.26 -26.50 41.34
N PRO A 102 -23.09 -27.73 41.85
CA PRO A 102 -24.19 -28.48 42.42
C PRO A 102 -24.51 -27.91 43.81
N SER A 103 -25.78 -27.60 44.04
CA SER A 103 -26.39 -27.56 45.37
C SER A 103 -27.09 -28.89 45.61
#